data_AF-A0A4V0I0F3-F1
#
_entry.id   AF-A0A4V0I0F3-F1
#
_cell.length_a   1.000
_cell.length_b   1.000
_cell.length_c   1.000
_cell.angle_alpha   90.00
_cell.angle_beta   90.00
_cell.angle_gamma   90.00
#
_symmetry.space_group_name_H-M   'P 1'
#
loop_
_entity.id
_entity.type
_entity.pdbx_description
1 polymer ?
#
loop_
_entity_poly.entity_id
_entity_poly.type
_entity_poly.pdbx_seq_one_letter_code
_entity_poly.pdbx_strand_id
1 'polypeptide(L)'
;MPPATRIRLRVEERVPLTPCRYTDPADPGAGVRVVPYLRLTTSACIVNRSGGRNWVDAAVLDTGAWITAIEASAWQKYDDAGLIEHLPIVEPDGMSPSFVGGATSAYRLGRLWIQLLDPQPTKIAFLSAVPVVAQLLLNPGCRLPSPILLGLHLGVLDGRRLTREPVLPAPAPLASDRGSWFGQQWYLETV
;
A
#
# COMPACT_ATOMS: atom_id res chain seq x y z
N MET A 1 -18.82 14.56 16.34
CA MET A 1 -18.21 13.45 15.58
C MET A 1 -17.01 12.95 16.36
N PRO A 2 -16.79 11.63 16.49
CA PRO A 2 -15.53 11.12 17.02
C PRO A 2 -14.36 11.54 16.11
N PRO A 3 -13.15 11.73 16.66
CA PRO A 3 -11.99 12.08 15.86
C PRO A 3 -11.68 10.97 14.85
N ALA A 4 -11.44 11.33 13.59
CA ALA A 4 -11.04 10.38 12.55
C ALA A 4 -9.76 9.64 12.98
N THR A 5 -9.72 8.33 12.77
CA THR A 5 -8.50 7.56 13.08
C THR A 5 -7.45 7.87 12.02
N ARG A 6 -6.23 8.20 12.46
CA ARG A 6 -5.12 8.57 11.58
C ARG A 6 -3.88 7.74 11.89
N ILE A 7 -3.14 7.38 10.87
CA ILE A 7 -1.79 6.81 10.99
C ILE A 7 -0.77 7.72 10.33
N ARG A 8 0.45 7.75 10.86
CA ARG A 8 1.57 8.45 10.23
C ARG A 8 2.23 7.60 9.16
N LEU A 9 2.53 8.23 8.03
CA LEU A 9 3.30 7.68 6.93
C LEU A 9 4.60 8.48 6.79
N ARG A 10 5.68 7.81 6.37
CA ARG A 10 7.02 8.43 6.28
C ARG A 10 7.56 8.38 4.88
N VAL A 11 8.26 9.42 4.45
CA VAL A 11 8.84 9.44 3.11
C VAL A 11 10.09 8.56 3.09
N GLU A 12 10.07 7.52 2.27
CA GLU A 12 11.23 6.67 1.98
C GLU A 12 12.16 7.36 0.98
N GLU A 13 11.58 7.80 -0.14
CA GLU A 13 12.28 8.38 -1.26
C GLU A 13 11.46 9.55 -1.81
N ARG A 14 12.12 10.67 -2.04
CA ARG A 14 11.53 11.82 -2.73
C ARG A 14 11.98 11.76 -4.19
N VAL A 15 11.23 11.05 -5.01
CA VAL A 15 11.59 10.91 -6.44
C VAL A 15 11.16 12.18 -7.19
N PRO A 16 12.07 12.95 -7.80
CA PRO A 16 11.70 14.06 -8.66
C PRO A 16 11.21 13.52 -10.00
N LEU A 17 9.91 13.23 -10.12
CA LEU A 17 9.28 12.80 -11.37
C LEU A 17 7.88 13.40 -11.56
N THR A 18 7.46 13.48 -12.81
CA THR A 18 6.16 13.98 -13.28
C THR A 18 5.01 13.34 -12.47
N PRO A 19 4.15 14.09 -11.77
CA PRO A 19 3.17 13.51 -10.85
C PRO A 19 2.21 12.52 -11.53
N CYS A 20 1.78 11.50 -10.78
CA CYS A 20 0.75 10.55 -11.20
C CYS A 20 -0.57 11.29 -11.41
N ARG A 21 -1.26 10.96 -12.50
CA ARG A 21 -2.57 11.50 -12.85
C ARG A 21 -3.54 10.33 -12.90
N TYR A 22 -4.58 10.36 -12.07
CA TYR A 22 -5.64 9.35 -12.13
C TYR A 22 -7.01 10.00 -12.22
N THR A 23 -7.93 9.28 -12.85
CA THR A 23 -9.35 9.61 -12.93
C THR A 23 -10.09 8.54 -12.13
N ASP A 24 -11.01 8.94 -11.27
CA ASP A 24 -11.81 8.00 -10.50
C ASP A 24 -12.83 7.33 -11.44
N PRO A 25 -12.78 6.02 -11.67
CA PRO A 25 -13.75 5.36 -12.54
C PRO A 25 -15.17 5.37 -11.94
N ALA A 26 -15.31 5.54 -10.61
CA ALA A 26 -16.61 5.70 -9.96
C ALA A 26 -17.15 7.14 -10.04
N ASP A 27 -16.30 8.13 -10.35
CA ASP A 27 -16.68 9.52 -10.54
C ASP A 27 -15.90 10.17 -11.72
N PRO A 28 -16.32 9.90 -12.97
CA PRO A 28 -15.66 10.41 -14.16
C PRO A 28 -15.72 11.94 -14.28
N GLY A 29 -16.65 12.59 -13.56
CA GLY A 29 -16.88 14.04 -13.60
C GLY A 29 -15.93 14.85 -12.70
N ALA A 30 -15.27 14.20 -11.74
CA ALA A 30 -14.40 14.86 -10.76
C ALA A 30 -13.08 15.43 -11.31
N GLY A 31 -12.78 15.22 -12.59
CA GLY A 31 -11.55 15.68 -13.23
C GLY A 31 -10.30 14.85 -12.87
N VAL A 32 -9.17 15.23 -13.45
CA VAL A 32 -7.88 14.52 -13.24
C VAL A 32 -7.29 14.89 -11.89
N ARG A 33 -7.13 13.90 -11.02
CA ARG A 33 -6.45 14.07 -9.73
C ARG A 33 -4.95 13.89 -9.91
N VAL A 34 -4.18 14.87 -9.42
CA VAL A 34 -2.71 14.88 -9.49
C VAL A 34 -2.15 14.47 -8.12
N VAL A 35 -1.43 13.36 -8.08
CA VAL A 35 -0.76 12.87 -6.87
C VAL A 35 0.75 12.89 -7.13
N PRO A 36 1.57 13.57 -6.30
CA PRO A 36 3.02 13.51 -6.44
C PRO A 36 3.49 12.06 -6.28
N TYR A 37 4.49 11.64 -7.06
CA TYR A 37 5.14 10.36 -6.85
C TYR A 37 5.84 10.36 -5.49
N LEU A 38 5.37 9.50 -4.59
CA LEU A 38 5.81 9.38 -3.22
C LEU A 38 5.86 7.90 -2.88
N ARG A 39 6.96 7.50 -2.25
CA ARG A 39 7.08 6.23 -1.56
C ARG A 39 7.00 6.50 -0.07
N LEU A 40 5.94 6.01 0.54
CA LEU A 40 5.64 6.23 1.94
C LEU A 40 5.74 4.92 2.73
N THR A 41 6.66 4.80 3.67
CA THR A 41 6.80 3.59 4.50
C THR A 41 5.70 3.50 5.54
N THR A 42 5.25 2.27 5.78
CA THR A 42 4.26 1.90 6.80
C THR A 42 4.42 0.42 7.15
N SER A 43 3.59 -0.08 8.05
CA SER A 43 3.42 -1.51 8.30
C SER A 43 2.04 -1.94 7.82
N ALA A 44 1.98 -3.07 7.12
CA ALA A 44 0.73 -3.69 6.69
C ALA A 44 0.47 -4.96 7.52
N CYS A 45 -0.72 -5.04 8.09
CA CYS A 45 -1.28 -6.23 8.71
C CYS A 45 -2.23 -6.88 7.71
N ILE A 46 -1.87 -8.06 7.22
CA ILE A 46 -2.76 -8.91 6.42
C ILE A 46 -3.65 -9.65 7.40
N VAL A 47 -4.95 -9.34 7.37
CA VAL A 47 -5.91 -9.84 8.36
C VAL A 47 -6.74 -10.99 7.84
N ASN A 48 -6.97 -11.96 8.71
CA ASN A 48 -7.92 -13.03 8.46
C ASN A 48 -9.32 -12.60 8.92
N ARG A 49 -10.28 -12.53 8.00
CA ARG A 49 -11.67 -12.15 8.33
C ARG A 49 -12.43 -13.16 9.17
N SER A 50 -12.04 -14.44 9.14
CA SER A 50 -12.65 -15.49 9.94
C SER A 50 -11.97 -15.68 11.31
N GLY A 51 -11.12 -14.75 11.74
CA GLY A 51 -10.49 -14.79 13.08
C GLY A 51 -9.25 -15.69 13.18
N GLY A 52 -8.62 -16.01 12.04
CA GLY A 52 -7.38 -16.78 11.96
C GLY A 52 -6.10 -15.96 12.23
N ARG A 53 -4.95 -16.48 11.78
CA ARG A 53 -3.65 -15.80 11.93
C ARG A 53 -3.58 -14.53 11.10
N ASN A 54 -2.98 -13.48 11.66
CA ASN A 54 -2.63 -12.26 10.95
C ASN A 54 -1.12 -12.20 10.73
N TRP A 55 -0.67 -11.55 9.67
CA TRP A 55 0.75 -11.30 9.40
C TRP A 55 1.03 -9.81 9.32
N VAL A 56 2.12 -9.37 9.94
CA VAL A 56 2.58 -7.98 9.85
C VAL A 56 3.90 -7.95 9.10
N ASP A 57 3.96 -7.15 8.04
CA ASP A 57 5.18 -6.89 7.27
C ASP A 57 5.36 -5.39 7.04
N ALA A 58 6.61 -5.01 6.78
CA ALA A 58 6.90 -3.68 6.26
C ALA A 58 6.22 -3.51 4.90
N ALA A 59 5.77 -2.30 4.60
CA ALA A 59 5.14 -1.97 3.35
C ALA A 59 5.51 -0.55 2.90
N VAL A 60 5.48 -0.35 1.59
CA VAL A 60 5.67 0.95 0.96
C VAL A 60 4.40 1.29 0.22
N LEU A 61 3.73 2.39 0.59
CA LEU A 61 2.68 2.98 -0.20
C LEU A 61 3.31 3.81 -1.31
N ASP A 62 3.17 3.33 -2.53
CA ASP A 62 3.74 3.97 -3.72
C ASP A 62 2.60 4.59 -4.54
N THR A 63 2.58 5.91 -4.59
CA THR A 63 1.53 6.64 -5.33
C THR A 63 1.65 6.48 -6.85
N GLY A 64 2.73 5.89 -7.34
CA GLY A 64 2.88 5.48 -8.73
C GLY A 64 2.63 4.01 -9.01
N ALA A 65 2.41 3.19 -7.98
CA ALA A 65 1.94 1.83 -8.17
C ALA A 65 0.43 1.85 -8.43
N TRP A 66 0.03 1.37 -9.62
CA TRP A 66 -1.39 1.24 -9.96
C TRP A 66 -2.09 0.26 -9.02
N ILE A 67 -1.56 -0.96 -8.91
CA ILE A 67 -2.08 -2.05 -8.07
C ILE A 67 -1.05 -2.44 -7.01
N THR A 68 -1.51 -3.02 -5.91
CA THR A 68 -0.62 -3.57 -4.88
C THR A 68 0.19 -4.73 -5.45
N ALA A 69 1.51 -4.71 -5.25
CA ALA A 69 2.40 -5.79 -5.62
C ALA A 69 2.99 -6.44 -4.36
N ILE A 70 3.08 -7.77 -4.37
CA ILE A 70 3.61 -8.55 -3.25
C ILE A 70 4.73 -9.45 -3.80
N GLU A 71 5.85 -9.48 -3.07
CA GLU A 71 6.96 -10.39 -3.40
C GLU A 71 6.57 -11.86 -3.21
N ALA A 72 7.14 -12.76 -4.01
CA ALA A 72 6.81 -14.18 -3.99
C ALA A 72 6.93 -14.84 -2.61
N SER A 73 7.95 -14.48 -1.83
CA SER A 73 8.16 -15.03 -0.48
C SER A 73 7.05 -14.60 0.49
N ALA A 74 6.64 -13.32 0.44
CA ALA A 74 5.55 -12.79 1.24
C ALA A 74 4.21 -13.39 0.80
N TRP A 75 3.97 -13.47 -0.51
CA TRP A 75 2.78 -14.08 -1.08
C TRP A 75 2.60 -15.51 -0.59
N GLN A 76 3.64 -16.36 -0.74
CA GLN A 76 3.58 -17.76 -0.32
C GLN A 76 3.22 -17.89 1.16
N LYS A 77 3.85 -17.06 2.01
CA LYS A 77 3.55 -17.01 3.45
C LYS A 77 2.08 -16.69 3.76
N TYR A 78 1.48 -15.76 3.01
CA TYR A 78 0.07 -15.40 3.19
C TYR A 78 -0.88 -16.45 2.62
N ASP A 79 -0.50 -17.07 1.49
CA ASP A 79 -1.26 -18.12 0.82
C ASP A 79 -1.34 -19.38 1.70
N ASP A 80 -0.21 -19.81 2.26
CA ASP A 80 -0.11 -20.93 3.20
C ASP A 80 -0.94 -20.71 4.47
N ALA A 81 -1.16 -19.44 4.83
CA ALA A 81 -2.00 -19.04 5.96
C ALA A 81 -3.48 -18.86 5.61
N GLY A 82 -3.87 -19.10 4.35
CA GLY A 82 -5.25 -18.96 3.86
C GLY A 82 -5.75 -17.52 3.85
N LEU A 83 -4.85 -16.54 3.66
CA LEU A 83 -5.19 -15.11 3.68
C LEU A 83 -5.47 -14.51 2.30
N ILE A 84 -5.25 -15.29 1.25
CA ILE A 84 -5.42 -14.86 -0.14
C ILE A 84 -6.68 -15.51 -0.71
N GLU A 85 -7.65 -14.68 -1.10
CA GLU A 85 -8.72 -15.10 -1.99
C GLU A 85 -8.19 -14.99 -3.43
N HIS A 86 -7.86 -16.12 -4.06
CA HIS A 86 -7.37 -16.13 -5.45
C HIS A 86 -8.46 -15.65 -6.39
N LEU A 87 -8.13 -14.63 -7.20
CA LEU A 87 -9.07 -14.09 -8.17
C LEU A 87 -8.86 -14.75 -9.54
N PRO A 88 -9.93 -15.20 -10.21
CA PRO A 88 -9.80 -15.79 -11.53
C PRO A 88 -9.32 -14.73 -12.53
N ILE A 89 -8.31 -15.07 -13.34
CA ILE A 89 -7.96 -14.29 -14.53
C ILE A 89 -8.84 -14.83 -15.65
N VAL A 90 -9.84 -14.05 -16.06
CA VAL A 90 -10.72 -14.41 -17.18
C VAL A 90 -10.00 -14.03 -18.48
N GLU A 91 -8.92 -14.74 -18.82
CA GLU A 91 -8.41 -14.73 -20.20
C GLU A 91 -8.18 -16.16 -20.69
N PRO A 92 -8.57 -16.50 -21.94
CA PRO A 92 -8.69 -17.89 -22.35
C PRO A 92 -7.36 -18.63 -22.57
N ASP A 93 -6.23 -17.97 -22.84
CA ASP A 93 -5.02 -18.69 -23.30
C ASP A 93 -3.68 -17.92 -23.15
N GLY A 94 -3.60 -16.84 -22.35
CA GLY A 94 -2.38 -16.03 -22.31
C GLY A 94 -2.14 -15.34 -20.98
N MET A 95 -0.93 -15.49 -20.43
CA MET A 95 -0.45 -14.63 -19.33
C MET A 95 -0.44 -13.18 -19.82
N SER A 96 -1.40 -12.36 -19.40
CA SER A 96 -1.35 -10.93 -19.71
C SER A 96 -0.10 -10.33 -19.03
N PRO A 97 0.77 -9.60 -19.74
CA PRO A 97 1.92 -8.96 -19.12
C PRO A 97 1.48 -7.76 -18.29
N SER A 98 1.92 -7.68 -17.03
CA SER A 98 1.84 -6.45 -16.24
C SER A 98 3.19 -5.73 -16.23
N PHE A 99 3.17 -4.40 -16.18
CA PHE A 99 4.38 -3.60 -16.01
C PHE A 99 4.49 -3.15 -14.56
N VAL A 100 5.54 -3.61 -13.86
CA VAL A 100 5.81 -3.25 -12.47
C VAL A 100 7.26 -2.84 -12.35
N GLY A 101 7.50 -1.61 -11.88
CA GLY A 101 8.86 -1.06 -11.76
C GLY A 101 9.64 -1.01 -13.09
N GLY A 102 8.96 -0.94 -14.24
CA GLY A 102 9.58 -0.90 -15.56
C GLY A 102 9.86 -2.25 -16.22
N ALA A 103 9.44 -3.38 -15.62
CA ALA A 103 9.62 -4.72 -16.18
C ALA A 103 8.28 -5.40 -16.50
N THR A 104 8.24 -6.18 -17.57
CA THR A 104 7.12 -7.09 -17.88
C THR A 104 7.22 -8.34 -17.02
N SER A 105 6.13 -8.70 -16.34
CA SER A 105 6.04 -9.95 -15.57
C SER A 105 4.68 -10.61 -15.74
N ALA A 106 4.70 -11.93 -15.87
CA ALA A 106 3.54 -12.74 -15.55
C ALA A 106 3.12 -12.49 -14.09
N TYR A 107 1.82 -12.58 -13.82
CA TYR A 107 1.28 -12.31 -12.49
C TYR A 107 0.13 -13.24 -12.13
N ARG A 108 -0.14 -13.36 -10.83
CA ARG A 108 -1.40 -13.91 -10.29
C ARG A 108 -2.10 -12.82 -9.50
N LEU A 109 -3.44 -12.83 -9.48
CA LEU A 109 -4.24 -11.89 -8.71
C LEU A 109 -4.85 -12.57 -7.48
N GLY A 110 -4.94 -11.79 -6.41
CA GLY A 110 -5.57 -12.20 -5.18
C GLY A 110 -6.17 -11.01 -4.47
N ARG A 111 -7.20 -11.26 -3.68
CA ARG A 111 -7.77 -10.28 -2.77
C ARG A 111 -7.31 -10.59 -1.35
N LEU A 112 -6.83 -9.56 -0.66
CA LEU A 112 -6.43 -9.63 0.75
C LEU A 112 -7.12 -8.52 1.53
N TRP A 113 -7.23 -8.68 2.85
CA TRP A 113 -7.70 -7.63 3.74
C TRP A 113 -6.50 -7.00 4.44
N ILE A 114 -6.29 -5.70 4.21
CA ILE A 114 -5.11 -4.99 4.69
C ILE A 114 -5.50 -3.90 5.67
N GLN A 115 -5.04 -4.08 6.91
CA GLN A 115 -5.02 -3.04 7.94
C GLN A 115 -3.64 -2.39 7.95
N LEU A 116 -3.60 -1.05 8.05
CA LEU A 116 -2.33 -0.33 8.17
C LEU A 116 -2.08 0.04 9.63
N LEU A 117 -0.82 -0.05 10.05
CA LEU A 117 -0.41 0.26 11.41
C LEU A 117 0.64 1.37 11.46
N ASP A 118 0.54 2.20 12.48
CA ASP A 118 1.57 3.17 12.89
C ASP A 118 1.94 2.90 14.35
N PRO A 119 3.12 2.30 14.59
CA PRO A 119 3.67 2.20 15.93
C PRO A 119 4.05 3.62 16.42
N GLN A 120 3.33 4.10 17.42
CA GLN A 120 3.59 5.36 18.11
C GLN A 120 4.29 5.08 19.45
N PRO A 121 4.94 6.08 20.06
CA PRO A 121 5.69 5.87 21.31
C PRO A 121 4.84 5.28 22.44
N THR A 122 3.55 5.60 22.46
CA THR A 122 2.63 5.27 23.56
C THR A 122 1.50 4.32 23.17
N LYS A 123 1.34 4.02 21.87
CA LYS A 123 0.23 3.21 21.35
C LYS A 123 0.52 2.72 19.94
N ILE A 124 -0.22 1.70 19.49
CA ILE A 124 -0.29 1.36 18.07
C ILE A 124 -1.59 1.96 17.53
N ALA A 125 -1.48 2.81 16.51
CA ALA A 125 -2.63 3.29 15.76
C ALA A 125 -2.88 2.35 14.58
N PHE A 126 -4.15 2.05 14.32
CA PHE A 126 -4.55 1.14 13.25
C PHE A 126 -5.63 1.79 12.39
N LEU A 127 -5.55 1.61 11.08
CA LEU A 127 -6.68 1.85 10.20
C LEU A 127 -7.45 0.55 9.96
N SER A 128 -8.78 0.63 9.94
CA SER A 128 -9.65 -0.53 9.68
C SER A 128 -9.24 -1.24 8.40
N ALA A 129 -9.24 -2.58 8.40
CA ALA A 129 -8.85 -3.35 7.24
C ALA A 129 -9.75 -3.04 6.04
N VAL A 130 -9.14 -2.88 4.86
CA VAL A 130 -9.85 -2.70 3.58
C VAL A 130 -9.49 -3.85 2.63
N PRO A 131 -10.41 -4.26 1.74
CA PRO A 131 -10.08 -5.23 0.70
C PRO A 131 -9.12 -4.58 -0.29
N VAL A 132 -8.04 -5.29 -0.62
CA VAL A 132 -7.04 -4.87 -1.59
C VAL A 132 -6.86 -5.95 -2.61
N VAL A 133 -6.90 -5.57 -3.89
CA VAL A 133 -6.46 -6.45 -4.97
C VAL A 133 -4.95 -6.32 -5.08
N ALA A 134 -4.26 -7.46 -5.00
CA ALA A 134 -2.82 -7.53 -5.11
C ALA A 134 -2.41 -8.50 -6.22
N GLN A 135 -1.25 -8.21 -6.80
CA GLN A 135 -0.60 -9.08 -7.76
C GLN A 135 0.67 -9.70 -7.19
N LEU A 136 0.84 -10.99 -7.43
CA LEU A 136 2.09 -11.71 -7.25
C LEU A 136 3.02 -11.40 -8.42
N LEU A 137 4.23 -10.93 -8.13
CA LEU A 137 5.29 -10.83 -9.12
C LEU A 137 5.96 -12.19 -9.32
N LEU A 138 5.70 -12.84 -10.46
CA LEU A 138 6.27 -14.16 -10.77
C LEU A 138 7.71 -14.09 -11.29
N ASN A 139 8.16 -12.94 -11.79
CA ASN A 139 9.53 -12.76 -12.23
C ASN A 139 10.47 -12.67 -11.01
N PRO A 140 11.37 -13.64 -10.79
CA PRO A 140 12.27 -13.63 -9.63
C PRO A 140 13.30 -12.49 -9.67
N GLY A 141 13.53 -11.88 -10.84
CA GLY A 141 14.37 -10.69 -10.99
C GLY A 141 13.69 -9.38 -10.57
N CYS A 142 12.36 -9.38 -10.42
CA CYS A 142 11.63 -8.24 -9.87
C CYS A 142 11.72 -8.29 -8.34
N ARG A 143 12.51 -7.40 -7.77
CA ARG A 143 12.61 -7.18 -6.31
C ARG A 143 11.94 -5.87 -5.96
N LEU A 144 11.17 -5.89 -4.87
CA LEU A 144 10.52 -4.72 -4.33
C LEU A 144 11.41 -4.09 -3.23
N PRO A 145 11.28 -2.78 -2.97
CA PRO A 145 11.97 -2.15 -1.84
C PRO A 145 11.50 -2.68 -0.48
N SER A 146 10.33 -3.31 -0.45
CA SER A 146 9.70 -3.91 0.72
C SER A 146 8.85 -5.11 0.29
N PRO A 147 8.58 -6.11 1.15
CA PRO A 147 7.82 -7.30 0.75
C PRO A 147 6.43 -6.98 0.17
N ILE A 148 5.88 -5.82 0.52
CA ILE A 148 4.62 -5.29 -0.01
C ILE A 148 4.82 -3.87 -0.54
N LEU A 149 4.41 -3.64 -1.79
CA LEU A 149 4.25 -2.33 -2.40
C LEU A 149 2.75 -2.04 -2.57
N LEU A 150 2.20 -1.16 -1.76
CA LEU A 150 0.78 -0.81 -1.74
C LEU A 150 0.48 0.21 -2.84
N GLY A 151 -0.39 -0.18 -3.77
CA GLY A 151 -0.86 0.70 -4.85
C GLY A 151 -2.09 1.51 -4.46
N LEU A 152 -2.46 2.46 -5.32
CA LEU A 152 -3.60 3.34 -5.08
C LEU A 152 -4.94 2.76 -5.56
N HIS A 153 -4.97 2.12 -6.73
CA HIS A 153 -6.20 1.61 -7.33
C HIS A 153 -6.59 0.26 -6.72
N LEU A 154 -7.87 0.15 -6.31
CA LEU A 154 -8.38 -1.02 -5.54
C LEU A 154 -7.47 -1.37 -4.37
N GLY A 155 -6.86 -0.34 -3.80
CA GLY A 155 -5.76 -0.43 -2.86
C GLY A 155 -6.11 0.16 -1.50
N VAL A 156 -5.08 0.42 -0.71
CA VAL A 156 -5.25 0.86 0.68
C VAL A 156 -5.77 2.29 0.84
N LEU A 157 -5.97 3.02 -0.26
CA LEU A 157 -6.58 4.35 -0.25
C LEU A 157 -8.11 4.33 -0.41
N ASP A 158 -8.72 3.17 -0.70
CA ASP A 158 -10.17 3.10 -0.87
C ASP A 158 -10.89 3.51 0.43
N GLY A 159 -11.80 4.49 0.34
CA GLY A 159 -12.48 5.10 1.48
C GLY A 159 -11.57 5.90 2.44
N ARG A 160 -10.35 6.27 2.02
CA ARG A 160 -9.38 6.96 2.87
C ARG A 160 -8.82 8.22 2.22
N ARG A 161 -8.40 9.16 3.07
CA ARG A 161 -7.80 10.43 2.66
C ARG A 161 -6.34 10.49 3.07
N LEU A 162 -5.46 10.77 2.11
CA LEU A 162 -4.06 11.08 2.34
C LEU A 162 -3.91 12.59 2.54
N THR A 163 -3.45 13.00 3.72
CA THR A 163 -3.20 14.41 4.07
C THR A 163 -1.74 14.65 4.39
N ARG A 164 -1.31 15.90 4.25
CA ARG A 164 0.06 16.35 4.51
C ARG A 164 0.01 17.54 5.46
N GLU A 165 0.75 17.47 6.55
CA GLU A 165 0.85 18.54 7.54
C GLU A 165 2.32 18.99 7.69
N PRO A 166 2.59 20.30 7.76
CA PRO A 166 3.91 20.81 8.10
C PRO A 166 4.19 20.57 9.59
N VAL A 167 5.40 20.10 9.94
CA VAL A 167 5.75 19.82 11.34
C VAL A 167 7.02 20.53 11.74
N LEU A 168 6.87 21.45 12.70
CA LEU A 168 7.95 22.23 13.32
C LEU A 168 7.80 22.18 14.84
N PRO A 169 8.79 21.64 15.59
CA PRO A 169 10.00 20.96 15.12
C PRO A 169 9.72 19.54 14.61
N ALA A 170 10.63 18.98 13.80
CA ALA A 170 10.53 17.60 13.34
C ALA A 170 10.47 16.64 14.55
N PRO A 171 9.59 15.61 14.53
CA PRO A 171 9.49 14.67 15.63
C PRO A 171 10.78 13.85 15.79
N ALA A 172 11.10 13.47 17.02
CA ALA A 172 12.22 12.58 17.28
C ALA A 172 11.99 11.21 16.59
N PRO A 173 12.99 10.67 15.88
CA PRO A 173 12.88 9.35 15.26
C PRO A 173 12.75 8.26 16.33
N LEU A 174 11.86 7.30 16.13
CA LEU A 174 11.81 6.08 16.95
C LEU A 174 12.86 5.09 16.48
N ALA A 175 13.32 4.20 17.37
CA ALA A 175 14.33 3.19 17.06
C ALA A 175 13.88 2.20 15.96
N SER A 176 12.57 2.07 15.72
CA SER A 176 11.98 1.25 14.66
C SER A 176 11.85 2.00 13.31
N ASP A 177 12.39 3.21 13.19
CA ASP A 177 12.14 4.07 12.05
C ASP A 177 12.96 3.70 10.82
N ARG A 178 12.27 3.19 9.79
CA ARG A 178 12.76 3.19 8.41
C ARG A 178 12.08 4.32 7.64
N GLY A 179 12.83 5.37 7.28
CA GLY A 179 12.34 6.54 6.53
C GLY A 179 12.72 7.88 7.19
N SER A 180 12.60 8.97 6.44
CA SER A 180 12.99 10.32 6.89
C SER A 180 11.80 11.27 7.03
N TRP A 181 11.89 12.18 7.99
CA TRP A 181 10.92 13.27 8.21
C TRP A 181 11.46 14.55 7.54
N PHE A 182 11.05 14.84 6.31
CA PHE A 182 11.50 16.05 5.58
C PHE A 182 10.72 17.32 6.00
N GLY A 183 10.57 17.57 7.30
CA GLY A 183 9.80 18.71 7.83
C GLY A 183 8.29 18.63 7.56
N GLN A 184 7.80 17.46 7.16
CA GLN A 184 6.40 17.19 6.81
C GLN A 184 6.01 15.82 7.36
N GLN A 185 4.76 15.69 7.81
CA GLN A 185 4.15 14.42 8.17
C GLN A 185 3.01 14.12 7.20
N TRP A 186 2.95 12.87 6.76
CA TRP A 186 1.85 12.37 5.94
C TRP A 186 0.93 11.55 6.82
N TYR A 187 -0.38 11.72 6.66
CA TYR A 187 -1.37 10.96 7.39
C TYR A 187 -2.32 10.28 6.42
N LEU A 188 -2.72 9.07 6.77
CA LEU A 188 -3.85 8.42 6.16
C LEU A 188 -4.97 8.33 7.18
N GLU A 189 -6.18 8.76 6.79
CA GLU A 189 -7.37 8.79 7.63
C GLU A 189 -8.58 8.18 6.92
N THR A 190 -9.49 7.57 7.69
CA THR A 190 -10.79 7.11 7.18
C THR A 190 -11.72 8.30 6.93
N VAL A 191 -12.42 8.31 5.79
CA VAL A 191 -13.41 9.35 5.43
C VAL A 191 -14.81 8.97 5.91
#